data_AF-A0AAN3NXW3-F1
#
_entry.id   AF-A0AAN3NXW3-F1
#
_cell.length_a   1.000
_cell.length_b   1.000
_cell.length_c   1.000
_cell.angle_alpha   90.00
_cell.angle_beta   90.00
_cell.angle_gamma   90.00
#
_symmetry.space_group_name_H-M   'P 1'
#
loop_
_entity.id
_entity.type
_entity.pdbx_description
1 polymer ?
#
loop_
_entity_poly.entity_id
_entity_poly.type
_entity_poly.pdbx_seq_one_letter_code
_entity_poly.pdbx_strand_id
1 'polypeptide(L)'
;MRTLLAILLFPLLVQAAGEGMWQASSVGITLNHRGESMSSAPLSTRQPASGLMTLVAWRYQLIGPTPSGLRVRLCSQSRCVELEGQSGTTVAFSGIAA
;
A
#
# COMPACT_ATOMS: atom_id res chain seq x y z
N MET A 1 2.97 -16.17 -44.67
CA MET A 1 1.77 -15.92 -43.82
C MET A 1 2.01 -16.16 -42.32
N ARG A 2 2.73 -17.22 -41.90
CA ARG A 2 3.05 -17.47 -40.46
C ARG A 2 3.92 -16.39 -39.77
N THR A 3 4.86 -15.78 -40.48
CA THR A 3 5.78 -14.77 -39.93
C THR A 3 5.11 -13.42 -39.66
N LEU A 4 4.14 -13.02 -40.50
CA LEU A 4 3.33 -11.82 -40.30
C LEU A 4 2.44 -11.92 -39.05
N LEU A 5 1.91 -13.11 -38.78
CA LEU A 5 1.10 -13.36 -37.58
C LEU A 5 1.94 -13.21 -36.30
N ALA A 6 3.19 -13.68 -36.32
CA ALA A 6 4.11 -13.57 -35.17
C ALA A 6 4.52 -12.12 -34.86
N ILE A 7 4.68 -11.27 -35.88
CA ILE A 7 4.99 -9.84 -35.70
C ILE A 7 3.78 -9.09 -35.13
N LEU A 8 2.56 -9.45 -35.55
CA LEU A 8 1.33 -8.83 -35.05
C LEU A 8 1.03 -9.19 -33.58
N LEU A 9 1.47 -10.36 -33.12
CA LEU A 9 1.28 -10.85 -31.75
C LEU A 9 2.39 -10.41 -30.77
N PHE A 10 3.53 -9.91 -31.26
CA PHE A 10 4.64 -9.45 -30.43
C PHE A 10 4.32 -8.30 -29.45
N PRO A 11 3.53 -7.25 -29.80
CA PRO A 11 3.26 -6.15 -28.86
C PRO A 11 2.36 -6.56 -27.68
N LEU A 12 1.61 -7.65 -27.80
CA LEU A 12 0.76 -8.16 -26.72
C LEU A 12 1.56 -8.78 -25.57
N LEU A 13 2.79 -9.26 -25.85
CA LEU A 13 3.65 -9.87 -24.83
C LEU A 13 4.38 -8.82 -23.96
N VAL A 14 4.43 -7.57 -24.40
CA VAL A 14 5.21 -6.50 -23.74
C VAL A 14 4.42 -5.79 -22.63
N GLN A 15 3.08 -5.89 -22.62
CA GLN A 15 2.24 -5.10 -21.71
C GLN A 15 2.14 -5.63 -20.27
N ALA A 16 2.76 -6.77 -19.94
CA ALA A 16 2.59 -7.39 -18.62
C ALA A 16 3.80 -7.25 -17.67
N ALA A 17 4.90 -6.60 -18.10
CA ALA A 17 6.19 -6.70 -17.41
C ALA A 17 6.51 -5.55 -16.42
N GLY A 18 5.60 -4.59 -16.19
CA GLY A 18 5.91 -3.37 -15.42
C GLY A 18 5.02 -3.09 -14.21
N GLU A 19 3.95 -3.85 -14.01
CA GLU A 19 2.98 -3.64 -12.94
C GLU A 19 3.04 -4.77 -11.92
N GLY A 20 3.29 -4.42 -10.67
CA GLY A 20 3.43 -5.35 -9.55
C GLY A 20 2.67 -4.83 -8.33
N MET A 21 2.28 -5.75 -7.47
CA MET A 21 1.65 -5.44 -6.19
C MET A 21 2.30 -6.29 -5.11
N TRP A 22 2.58 -5.66 -3.98
CA TRP A 22 2.93 -6.38 -2.76
C TRP A 22 1.91 -6.05 -1.68
N GLN A 23 1.82 -6.95 -0.70
CA GLN A 23 0.98 -6.75 0.48
C GLN A 23 1.73 -7.24 1.71
N ALA A 24 1.44 -6.59 2.84
CA ALA A 24 1.92 -7.01 4.15
C ALA A 24 0.89 -6.65 5.21
N SER A 25 0.90 -7.41 6.31
CA SER A 25 0.06 -7.19 7.47
C SER A 25 0.87 -7.42 8.73
N SER A 26 0.58 -6.66 9.78
CA SER A 26 1.19 -6.84 11.10
C SER A 26 0.13 -6.63 12.18
N VAL A 27 0.44 -7.09 13.39
CA VAL A 27 -0.38 -6.75 14.55
C VAL A 27 -0.29 -5.25 14.82
N GLY A 28 -1.42 -4.65 15.19
CA GLY A 28 -1.50 -3.25 15.55
C GLY A 28 -0.84 -2.95 16.90
N ILE A 29 -1.09 -1.74 17.39
CA ILE A 29 -0.64 -1.26 18.70
C ILE A 29 -1.82 -1.12 19.65
N THR A 30 -1.52 -1.08 20.95
CA THR A 30 -2.47 -0.68 21.99
C THR A 30 -2.09 0.68 22.51
N LEU A 31 -3.02 1.64 22.42
CA LEU A 31 -2.91 2.94 23.07
C LEU A 31 -3.64 2.85 24.41
N ASN A 32 -2.95 3.12 25.51
CA ASN A 32 -3.53 3.02 26.84
C ASN A 32 -4.09 4.37 27.31
N HIS A 33 -3.51 5.47 26.84
CA HIS A 33 -3.90 6.81 27.23
C HIS A 33 -4.17 7.72 26.03
N ARG A 34 -5.00 8.75 26.25
CA ARG A 34 -5.19 9.82 25.26
C ARG A 34 -3.90 10.64 25.14
N GLY A 35 -3.64 11.16 23.94
CA GLY A 35 -2.45 11.96 23.67
C GLY A 35 -1.19 11.13 23.35
N GLU A 36 -1.28 9.80 23.43
CA GLU A 36 -0.22 8.91 22.98
C GLU A 36 -0.18 8.86 21.43
N SER A 37 1.02 8.87 20.88
CA SER A 37 1.29 8.63 19.46
C SER A 37 2.29 7.49 19.37
N MET A 38 1.89 6.38 18.76
CA MET A 38 2.73 5.20 18.61
C MET A 38 2.59 4.65 17.19
N SER A 39 3.65 4.03 16.69
CA SER A 39 3.69 3.40 15.37
C SER A 39 3.64 1.89 15.52
N SER A 40 2.93 1.23 14.60
CA SER A 40 3.05 -0.22 14.43
C SER A 40 4.43 -0.58 13.87
N ALA A 41 4.74 -1.87 13.87
CA ALA A 41 5.85 -2.39 13.09
C ALA A 41 5.70 -1.99 11.60
N PRO A 42 6.81 -1.69 10.90
CA PRO A 42 6.77 -1.30 9.50
C PRO A 42 6.24 -2.44 8.64
N LEU A 43 5.41 -2.10 7.65
CA LEU A 43 4.93 -3.02 6.63
C LEU A 43 5.87 -2.91 5.43
N SER A 44 6.54 -3.99 5.06
CA SER A 44 7.45 -4.05 3.92
C SER A 44 7.22 -5.29 3.09
N THR A 45 7.57 -5.22 1.80
CA THR A 45 7.52 -6.37 0.90
C THR A 45 8.47 -7.49 1.36
N ARG A 46 8.04 -8.75 1.19
CA ARG A 46 8.90 -9.93 1.38
C ARG A 46 9.61 -10.35 0.09
N GLN A 47 9.07 -9.92 -1.05
CA GLN A 47 9.60 -10.20 -2.38
C GLN A 47 10.28 -8.92 -2.90
N PRO A 48 11.27 -9.03 -3.80
CA PRO A 48 11.83 -7.84 -4.44
C PRO A 48 10.73 -7.05 -5.14
N ALA A 49 10.41 -5.87 -4.61
CA ALA A 49 9.59 -4.88 -5.29
C ALA A 49 10.53 -3.79 -5.81
N SER A 50 10.32 -3.37 -7.04
CA SER A 50 11.05 -2.27 -7.65
C SER A 50 10.08 -1.37 -8.39
N GLY A 51 10.46 -0.11 -8.57
CA GLY A 51 9.61 0.91 -9.16
C GLY A 51 8.99 1.83 -8.12
N LEU A 52 7.90 2.49 -8.52
CA LEU A 52 7.23 3.52 -7.75
C LEU A 52 5.82 3.08 -7.39
N MET A 53 5.41 3.31 -6.16
CA MET A 53 4.04 3.11 -5.72
C MET A 53 3.10 4.00 -6.55
N THR A 54 1.89 3.50 -6.81
CA THR A 54 0.84 4.19 -7.56
C THR A 54 -0.41 4.37 -6.71
N LEU A 55 -0.97 3.26 -6.23
CA LEU A 55 -2.14 3.19 -5.38
C LEU A 55 -1.85 2.29 -4.19
N VAL A 56 -2.23 2.74 -3.00
CA VAL A 56 -2.11 1.97 -1.76
C VAL A 56 -3.50 1.70 -1.22
N ALA A 57 -3.89 0.44 -1.20
CA ALA A 57 -5.07 -0.03 -0.47
C ALA A 57 -4.66 -0.38 0.97
N TRP A 58 -5.47 0.03 1.94
CA TRP A 58 -5.16 -0.14 3.34
C TRP A 58 -6.40 -0.60 4.11
N ARG A 59 -6.16 -1.32 5.21
CA ARG A 59 -7.16 -1.75 6.17
C ARG A 59 -6.52 -1.92 7.53
N TYR A 60 -7.23 -1.51 8.57
CA TYR A 60 -6.94 -1.88 9.96
C TYR A 60 -8.23 -2.35 10.64
N GLN A 61 -8.08 -3.05 11.76
CA GLN A 61 -9.20 -3.52 12.55
C GLN A 61 -8.95 -3.21 14.01
N LEU A 62 -9.97 -2.69 14.68
CA LEU A 62 -9.92 -2.42 16.10
C LEU A 62 -10.52 -3.58 16.89
N ILE A 63 -9.90 -3.87 18.03
CA ILE A 63 -10.47 -4.76 19.05
C ILE A 63 -11.27 -3.86 19.99
N GLY A 64 -12.59 -3.81 19.79
CA GLY A 64 -13.50 -2.93 20.54
C GLY A 64 -13.99 -1.71 19.76
N PRO A 65 -14.68 -0.76 20.43
CA PRO A 65 -15.23 0.42 19.77
C PRO A 65 -14.12 1.39 19.32
N THR A 66 -14.40 2.16 18.26
CA THR A 66 -13.49 3.24 17.83
C THR A 66 -13.48 4.36 18.87
N PRO A 67 -12.34 4.72 19.46
CA PRO A 67 -12.25 5.85 20.38
C PRO A 67 -12.57 7.17 19.68
N SER A 68 -13.27 8.07 20.38
CA SER A 68 -13.53 9.42 19.87
C SER A 68 -12.23 10.21 19.69
N GLY A 69 -12.04 10.78 18.51
CA GLY A 69 -10.84 11.56 18.17
C GLY A 69 -9.59 10.71 17.87
N LEU A 70 -9.75 9.41 17.64
CA LEU A 70 -8.66 8.56 17.14
C LEU A 70 -8.19 9.12 15.78
N ARG A 71 -6.90 9.43 15.67
CA ARG A 71 -6.24 9.82 14.42
C ARG A 71 -5.29 8.72 13.98
N VAL A 72 -5.52 8.18 12.80
CA VAL A 72 -4.67 7.14 12.20
C VAL A 72 -3.97 7.74 10.99
N ARG A 73 -2.66 7.49 10.87
CA ARG A 73 -1.86 7.92 9.72
C ARG A 73 -1.12 6.73 9.14
N LEU A 74 -1.09 6.65 7.83
CA LEU A 74 -0.15 5.78 7.12
C LEU A 74 1.05 6.63 6.72
N CYS A 75 2.26 6.12 6.94
CA CYS A 75 3.50 6.84 6.68
C CYS A 75 4.46 5.99 5.87
N SER A 76 5.10 6.61 4.88
CA SER A 76 6.33 6.15 4.26
C SER A 76 7.52 6.88 4.90
N GLN A 77 8.72 6.69 4.34
CA GLN A 77 9.93 7.38 4.81
C GLN A 77 9.85 8.91 4.68
N SER A 78 9.06 9.43 3.74
CA SER A 78 9.04 10.87 3.40
C SER A 78 7.65 11.51 3.40
N ARG A 79 6.58 10.74 3.61
CA ARG A 79 5.21 11.25 3.52
C ARG A 79 4.28 10.51 4.46
N CYS A 80 3.31 11.23 5.04
CA CYS A 80 2.22 10.65 5.80
C CYS A 80 0.87 11.14 5.26
N VAL A 81 -0.15 10.30 5.37
CA VAL A 81 -1.54 10.63 5.04
C VAL A 81 -2.45 10.18 6.18
N GLU A 82 -3.42 11.01 6.55
CA GLU A 82 -4.47 10.63 7.50
C GLU A 82 -5.44 9.64 6.86
N LEU A 83 -5.87 8.65 7.64
CA LEU A 83 -6.75 7.58 7.22
C LEU A 83 -8.14 7.81 7.79
N GLU A 84 -9.14 7.86 6.91
CA GLU A 84 -10.53 8.01 7.28
C GLU A 84 -11.25 6.66 7.24
N GLY A 85 -11.81 6.23 8.38
CA GLY A 85 -12.41 4.90 8.52
C GLY A 85 -11.39 3.78 8.69
N GLN A 86 -11.85 2.52 8.67
CA GLN A 86 -11.01 1.33 8.91
C GLN A 86 -10.43 0.69 7.64
N SER A 87 -10.82 1.16 6.45
CA SER A 87 -10.29 0.69 5.17
C SER A 87 -10.49 1.71 4.08
N GLY A 88 -9.61 1.73 3.09
CA GLY A 88 -9.74 2.62 1.93
C GLY A 88 -8.60 2.46 0.94
N THR A 89 -8.51 3.41 0.02
CA THR A 89 -7.42 3.52 -0.96
C THR A 89 -6.87 4.93 -0.97
N THR A 90 -5.61 5.09 -1.35
CA THR A 90 -4.99 6.41 -1.49
C THR A 90 -3.92 6.40 -2.58
N VAL A 91 -3.81 7.49 -3.31
CA VAL A 91 -2.73 7.77 -4.26
C VAL A 91 -1.67 8.69 -3.64
N ALA A 92 -1.79 9.01 -2.35
CA ALA A 92 -0.89 9.92 -1.65
C ALA A 92 0.56 9.44 -1.66
N PHE A 93 0.84 8.14 -1.82
CA PHE A 93 2.20 7.60 -1.92
C PHE A 93 2.70 7.47 -3.36
N SER A 94 1.96 8.01 -4.34
CA SER A 94 2.37 7.96 -5.74
C SER A 94 3.77 8.57 -5.93
N GLY A 95 4.64 7.85 -6.65
CA GLY A 95 6.01 8.28 -6.94
C GLY A 95 7.02 7.98 -5.82
N ILE A 96 6.62 7.30 -4.75
CA ILE A 96 7.51 6.85 -3.68
C ILE A 96 8.03 5.45 -4.01
N ALA A 97 9.30 5.17 -3.70
CA ALA A 97 9.91 3.86 -3.94
C ALA A 97 9.10 2.74 -3.25
N ALA A 98 8.80 1.69 -4.02
CA ALA A 98 7.96 0.55 -3.61
C ALA A 98 8.65 -0.44 -2.67
#